data_AF-A0A934RBD8-F1
#
_entry.id   AF-A0A934RBD8-F1
#
_cell.length_a   1.000
_cell.length_b   1.000
_cell.length_c   1.000
_cell.angle_alpha   90.00
_cell.angle_beta   90.00
_cell.angle_gamma   90.00
#
_symmetry.space_group_name_H-M   'P 1'
#
loop_
_entity.id
_entity.type
_entity.pdbx_description
1 polymer ?
#
loop_
_entity_poly.entity_id
_entity_poly.type
_entity_poly.pdbx_seq_one_letter_code
_entity_poly.pdbx_strand_id
1 'polypeptide(L)'
;MHLRNREIADEEEPMIRGEQRRLFHGAIGVREQEQCLGHYYTVLWRNDEVGEPVEVRFEYQQGESGSRVLTKTQTFDGSMEKGRAEFRIIGDEYLKKGRVLAWRCSLWRGGREIEHRQSYLWE
;
A
#
# COMPACT_ATOMS: atom_id res chain seq x y z
N MET A 1 -5.78 -4.45 -0.98
CA MET A 1 -6.05 -5.84 -0.52
C MET A 1 -5.52 -6.01 0.91
N HIS A 2 -6.17 -6.83 1.74
CA HIS A 2 -5.76 -7.09 3.11
C HIS A 2 -5.53 -8.59 3.35
N LEU A 3 -4.33 -8.97 3.77
CA LEU A 3 -3.96 -10.34 4.07
C LEU A 3 -4.02 -10.54 5.58
N ARG A 4 -5.12 -11.13 6.06
CA ARG A 4 -5.48 -11.15 7.49
C ARG A 4 -5.19 -12.47 8.19
N ASN A 5 -5.19 -13.58 7.45
CA ASN A 5 -4.94 -14.91 7.97
C ASN A 5 -4.03 -15.71 7.02
N ARG A 6 -3.30 -16.68 7.57
CA ARG A 6 -2.44 -17.62 6.81
C ARG A 6 -3.29 -18.62 6.02
N GLU A 7 -4.43 -18.97 6.57
CA GLU A 7 -5.38 -19.90 5.96
C GLU A 7 -6.13 -19.15 4.85
N ILE A 8 -5.84 -19.51 3.61
CA ILE A 8 -6.66 -19.17 2.46
C ILE A 8 -8.00 -19.89 2.67
N ALA A 9 -9.02 -19.18 3.14
CA ALA A 9 -10.32 -19.79 3.37
C ALA A 9 -10.93 -20.20 2.03
N ASP A 10 -11.47 -21.42 1.95
CA ASP A 10 -12.03 -21.96 0.70
C ASP A 10 -13.30 -21.21 0.23
N GLU A 11 -13.82 -20.32 1.09
CA GLU A 11 -14.96 -19.44 0.86
C GLU A 11 -14.58 -18.12 0.15
N GLU A 12 -13.29 -17.83 -0.06
CA GLU A 12 -12.86 -16.61 -0.76
C GLU A 12 -12.96 -16.75 -2.28
N GLU A 13 -13.37 -15.66 -2.96
CA GLU A 13 -13.47 -15.60 -4.42
C GLU A 13 -12.16 -16.01 -5.12
N PRO A 14 -12.23 -16.74 -6.25
CA PRO A 14 -11.06 -17.33 -6.90
C PRO A 14 -10.00 -16.29 -7.31
N MET A 15 -10.41 -15.05 -7.58
CA MET A 15 -9.51 -13.95 -7.92
C MET A 15 -8.69 -13.48 -6.70
N ILE A 16 -9.29 -13.45 -5.51
CA ILE A 16 -8.63 -13.12 -4.24
C ILE A 16 -7.65 -14.23 -3.87
N ARG A 17 -8.08 -15.49 -4.01
CA ARG A 17 -7.25 -16.68 -3.76
C ARG A 17 -5.96 -16.69 -4.59
N GLY A 18 -6.06 -16.35 -5.88
CA GLY A 18 -4.91 -16.26 -6.77
C GLY A 18 -3.91 -15.18 -6.33
N GLU A 19 -4.39 -14.02 -5.87
CA GLU A 19 -3.52 -12.95 -5.42
C GLU A 19 -2.84 -13.26 -4.07
N GLN A 20 -3.55 -13.89 -3.13
CA GLN A 20 -2.95 -14.39 -1.89
C GLN A 20 -1.83 -15.40 -2.16
N ARG A 21 -2.06 -16.37 -3.06
CA ARG A 21 -1.03 -17.33 -3.48
C ARG A 21 0.18 -16.66 -4.12
N ARG A 22 -0.03 -15.62 -4.94
CA ARG A 22 1.08 -14.83 -5.52
C ARG A 22 1.91 -14.14 -4.44
N LEU A 23 1.29 -13.62 -3.39
CA LEU A 23 2.01 -12.93 -2.32
C LEU A 23 2.79 -13.87 -1.41
N PHE A 24 2.28 -15.08 -1.18
CA PHE A 24 2.99 -16.14 -0.46
C PHE A 24 4.02 -16.88 -1.34
N HIS A 25 4.07 -16.61 -2.64
CA HIS A 25 4.96 -17.31 -3.57
C HIS A 25 6.42 -17.03 -3.22
N GLY A 26 7.09 -18.02 -2.63
CA GLY A 26 8.48 -17.94 -2.16
C GLY A 26 8.65 -17.96 -0.63
N ALA A 27 7.57 -17.78 0.15
CA ALA A 27 7.58 -17.96 1.60
C ALA A 27 7.39 -19.44 1.97
N ILE A 28 8.49 -20.15 2.22
CA ILE A 28 8.47 -21.61 2.42
C ILE A 28 8.16 -21.97 3.90
N GLY A 29 8.54 -21.11 4.85
CA GLY A 29 8.32 -21.31 6.29
C GLY A 29 7.23 -20.43 6.94
N VAL A 30 6.76 -20.86 8.12
CA VAL A 30 5.73 -20.16 8.91
C VAL A 30 6.08 -18.69 9.19
N ARG A 31 7.34 -18.42 9.55
CA ARG A 31 7.82 -17.06 9.84
C ARG A 31 7.91 -16.16 8.61
N GLU A 32 8.09 -16.74 7.42
CA GLU A 32 8.11 -16.00 6.16
C GLU A 32 6.68 -15.64 5.75
N GLN A 33 5.72 -16.55 6.00
CA GLN A 33 4.30 -16.29 5.78
C GLN A 33 3.74 -15.23 6.73
N GLU A 34 4.15 -15.21 7.99
CA GLU A 34 3.79 -14.15 8.94
C GLU A 34 4.28 -12.77 8.48
N GLN A 35 5.43 -12.71 7.82
CA GLN A 35 5.96 -11.47 7.25
C GLN A 35 5.17 -10.96 6.04
N CYS A 36 4.38 -11.82 5.39
CA CYS A 36 3.46 -11.44 4.32
C CYS A 36 2.11 -10.91 4.84
N LEU A 37 1.79 -11.08 6.13
CA LEU A 37 0.51 -10.60 6.66
C LEU A 37 0.49 -9.07 6.75
N GLY A 38 -0.63 -8.46 6.34
CA GLY A 38 -0.83 -7.02 6.47
C GLY A 38 -1.66 -6.38 5.36
N HIS A 39 -1.38 -5.11 5.07
CA HIS A 39 -2.09 -4.34 4.06
C HIS A 39 -1.21 -4.07 2.83
N TYR A 40 -1.81 -4.31 1.67
CA TYR A 40 -1.23 -4.06 0.37
C TYR A 40 -2.07 -3.01 -0.36
N TYR A 41 -1.43 -1.90 -0.70
CA TYR A 41 -2.03 -0.81 -1.45
C TYR A 41 -1.36 -0.71 -2.80
N THR A 42 -2.16 -0.81 -3.86
CA THR A 42 -1.72 -0.58 -5.23
C THR A 42 -2.38 0.69 -5.72
N VAL A 43 -1.56 1.66 -6.08
CA VAL A 43 -1.99 2.97 -6.57
C VAL A 43 -1.64 3.03 -8.04
N LEU A 44 -2.65 3.03 -8.89
CA LEU A 44 -2.50 3.30 -10.31
C LEU A 44 -2.64 4.80 -10.50
N TRP A 45 -1.63 5.43 -11.06
CA TRP A 45 -1.63 6.86 -11.32
C TRP A 45 -1.43 7.13 -12.79
N ARG A 46 -2.02 8.22 -13.26
CA ARG A 46 -1.85 8.76 -14.60
C ARG A 46 -1.90 10.27 -14.53
N ASN A 47 -0.96 10.93 -15.16
CA ASN A 47 -0.90 12.37 -15.32
C ASN A 47 -0.19 12.67 -16.66
N ASP A 48 -0.91 13.35 -17.56
CA ASP A 48 -0.48 13.65 -18.93
C ASP A 48 0.57 14.78 -19.01
N GLU A 49 0.85 15.47 -17.90
CA GLU A 49 1.96 16.43 -17.83
C GLU A 49 3.29 15.65 -17.84
N VAL A 50 4.33 16.17 -18.50
CA VAL A 50 5.66 15.54 -18.57
C VAL A 50 6.76 16.53 -18.24
N GLY A 51 7.90 16.03 -17.76
CA GLY A 51 9.13 16.81 -17.57
C GLY A 51 9.61 16.89 -16.11
N GLU A 52 8.69 16.95 -15.15
CA GLU A 52 9.01 16.97 -13.72
C GLU A 52 8.82 15.58 -13.09
N PRO A 53 9.64 15.16 -12.11
CA PRO A 53 9.52 13.86 -11.46
C PRO A 53 8.19 13.73 -10.73
N VAL A 54 7.65 12.51 -10.73
CA VAL A 54 6.37 12.19 -10.09
C VAL A 54 6.64 11.50 -8.76
N GLU A 55 5.99 11.94 -7.70
CA GLU A 55 6.03 11.30 -6.39
C GLU A 55 4.63 10.84 -5.99
N VAL A 56 4.48 9.55 -5.71
CA VAL A 56 3.28 9.03 -5.06
C VAL A 56 3.58 8.96 -3.57
N ARG A 57 2.87 9.76 -2.78
CA ARG A 57 3.00 9.79 -1.32
C ARG A 57 1.82 9.06 -0.70
N PHE A 58 2.11 8.13 0.20
CA PHE A 58 1.13 7.36 0.94
C PHE A 58 1.30 7.65 2.43
N GLU A 59 0.36 8.41 2.96
CA GLU A 59 0.24 8.84 4.34
C GLU A 59 -0.76 7.91 5.04
N TYR A 60 -0.43 7.43 6.23
CA TYR A 60 -1.29 6.49 6.95
C TYR A 60 -1.11 6.58 8.46
N GLN A 61 -2.18 6.25 9.18
CA GLN A 61 -2.21 6.12 10.63
C GLN A 61 -2.43 4.66 10.99
N GLN A 62 -1.63 4.12 11.91
CA GLN A 62 -1.78 2.77 12.44
C GLN A 62 -2.32 2.78 13.86
N GLY A 63 -2.98 1.70 14.27
CA GLY A 63 -3.61 1.57 15.60
C GLY A 63 -2.71 1.94 16.78
N GLU A 64 -1.43 1.54 16.76
CA GLU A 64 -0.46 1.86 17.82
C GLU A 64 0.15 3.27 17.65
N SER A 65 0.12 3.83 16.44
CA SER A 65 0.75 5.12 16.15
C SER A 65 -0.03 6.32 16.72
N GLY A 66 -1.25 6.11 17.23
CA GLY A 66 -2.12 7.19 17.72
C GLY A 66 -2.33 8.26 16.64
N SER A 67 -2.13 9.54 16.98
CA SER A 67 -2.22 10.66 16.04
C SER A 67 -1.02 10.80 15.08
N ARG A 68 0.02 9.95 15.19
CA ARG A 68 1.21 10.06 14.34
C ARG A 68 0.90 9.53 12.93
N VAL A 69 1.05 10.42 11.95
CA VAL A 69 1.00 10.08 10.53
C VAL A 69 2.36 9.52 10.10
N LEU A 70 2.34 8.37 9.43
CA LEU A 70 3.50 7.75 8.79
C LEU A 70 3.39 7.99 7.28
N THR A 71 4.53 8.21 6.62
CA THR A 71 4.58 8.49 5.18
C THR A 71 5.51 7.51 4.49
N LYS A 72 5.07 6.94 3.37
CA LYS A 72 5.92 6.23 2.40
C LYS A 72 5.81 6.95 1.05
N THR A 73 6.93 7.14 0.38
CA THR A 73 6.95 7.83 -0.92
C THR A 73 7.60 6.93 -1.96
N GLN A 74 7.05 6.91 -3.16
CA GLN A 74 7.66 6.28 -4.33
C GLN A 74 7.78 7.30 -5.45
N THR A 75 9.00 7.49 -5.94
CA THR A 75 9.33 8.45 -7.00
C THR A 75 9.45 7.73 -8.34
N PHE A 76 8.97 8.39 -9.39
CA PHE A 76 9.01 7.96 -10.77
C PHE A 76 9.65 9.06 -11.63
N ASP A 77 10.22 8.65 -12.75
CA ASP A 77 10.85 9.56 -13.70
C ASP A 77 9.81 10.52 -14.31
N GLY A 78 10.20 11.77 -14.57
CA GLY A 78 9.29 12.78 -15.10
C GLY A 78 8.82 12.54 -16.54
N SER A 79 9.48 11.64 -17.26
CA SER A 79 9.05 11.14 -18.57
C SER A 79 7.85 10.18 -18.49
N MET A 80 7.50 9.68 -17.30
CA MET A 80 6.38 8.77 -17.13
C MET A 80 5.05 9.53 -16.99
N GLU A 81 4.09 9.18 -17.84
CA GLU A 81 2.72 9.70 -17.79
C GLU A 81 1.80 8.82 -16.94
N LYS A 82 2.20 7.58 -16.67
CA LYS A 82 1.45 6.62 -15.86
C LYS A 82 2.39 5.68 -15.12
N GLY A 83 1.93 5.15 -14.01
CA GLY A 83 2.68 4.18 -13.25
C GLY A 83 1.84 3.44 -12.23
N ARG A 84 2.48 2.46 -11.60
CA ARG A 84 1.92 1.66 -10.52
C ARG A 84 2.83 1.83 -9.32
N ALA A 85 2.29 2.39 -8.25
CA ALA A 85 2.95 2.43 -6.97
C ALA A 85 2.42 1.34 -6.04
N GLU A 86 3.31 0.69 -5.31
CA GLU A 86 2.97 -0.39 -4.40
C GLU A 86 3.48 -0.09 -2.99
N PHE A 87 2.55 0.07 -2.05
CA PHE A 87 2.86 0.27 -0.64
C PHE A 87 2.46 -0.97 0.15
N ARG A 88 3.40 -1.45 0.97
CA ARG A 88 3.26 -2.65 1.78
C ARG A 88 3.46 -2.27 3.24
N ILE A 89 2.43 -2.52 4.06
CA ILE A 89 2.44 -2.38 5.51
C ILE A 89 2.23 -3.80 6.04
N ILE A 90 3.32 -4.55 6.16
CA ILE A 90 3.30 -6.01 6.36
C ILE A 90 4.26 -6.45 7.46
N GLY A 91 4.10 -7.70 7.90
CA GLY A 91 4.97 -8.35 8.86
C GLY A 91 5.01 -7.58 10.18
N ASP A 92 6.22 -7.36 10.69
CA ASP A 92 6.45 -6.74 11.99
C ASP A 92 5.81 -5.33 12.12
N GLU A 93 5.79 -4.55 11.03
CA GLU A 93 5.14 -3.22 10.99
C GLU A 93 3.63 -3.32 11.19
N TYR A 94 3.00 -4.38 10.67
CA TYR A 94 1.58 -4.63 10.82
C TYR A 94 1.24 -5.34 12.13
N LEU A 95 2.05 -6.33 12.52
CA LEU A 95 1.82 -7.18 13.70
C LEU A 95 2.04 -6.40 15.01
N LYS A 96 3.06 -5.54 15.06
CA LYS A 96 3.34 -4.74 16.26
C LYS A 96 2.50 -3.47 16.30
N LYS A 97 2.49 -2.69 15.22
CA LYS A 97 1.83 -1.37 15.21
C LYS A 97 0.34 -1.42 14.91
N GLY A 98 -0.17 -2.61 14.61
CA GLY A 98 -1.57 -2.84 14.27
C GLY A 98 -1.94 -2.41 12.85
N ARG A 99 -3.23 -2.58 12.55
CA ARG A 99 -3.80 -2.27 11.23
C ARG A 99 -3.76 -0.77 10.91
N VAL A 100 -3.81 -0.47 9.62
CA VAL A 100 -4.02 0.89 9.13
C VAL A 100 -5.47 1.29 9.45
N LEU A 101 -5.64 2.42 10.13
CA LEU A 101 -6.94 2.98 10.52
C LEU A 101 -7.45 3.98 9.49
N ALA A 102 -6.57 4.89 9.07
CA ALA A 102 -6.85 5.91 8.08
C ALA A 102 -5.65 6.06 7.13
N TRP A 103 -5.91 6.41 5.89
CA TRP A 103 -4.87 6.67 4.89
C TRP A 103 -5.24 7.80 3.93
N ARG A 104 -4.23 8.49 3.41
CA ARG A 104 -4.30 9.45 2.31
C ARG A 104 -3.17 9.16 1.34
N CYS A 105 -3.50 9.08 0.06
CA CYS A 105 -2.55 8.92 -1.01
C CYS A 105 -2.61 10.15 -1.91
N SER A 106 -1.48 10.80 -2.14
CA SER A 106 -1.38 11.99 -2.98
C SER A 106 -0.35 11.80 -4.10
N LEU A 107 -0.69 12.30 -5.28
CA LEU A 107 0.17 12.37 -6.44
C LEU A 107 0.79 13.76 -6.50
N TRP A 108 2.11 13.83 -6.52
CA TRP A 108 2.86 15.06 -6.60
C TRP A 108 3.70 15.06 -7.88
N ARG A 109 3.83 16.23 -8.50
CA ARG A 109 4.76 16.44 -9.61
C ARG A 109 5.41 17.81 -9.45
N GLY A 110 6.74 17.87 -9.52
CA GLY A 110 7.48 19.13 -9.38
C GLY A 110 7.22 19.86 -8.06
N GLY A 111 6.98 19.11 -6.97
CA GLY A 111 6.63 19.69 -5.67
C GLY A 111 5.19 20.21 -5.54
N ARG A 112 4.34 20.07 -6.56
CA ARG A 112 2.90 20.40 -6.50
C ARG A 112 2.06 19.14 -6.33
N GLU A 113 1.09 19.17 -5.42
CA GLU A 113 0.04 18.13 -5.34
C GLU A 113 -0.91 18.27 -6.54
N ILE A 114 -1.06 17.19 -7.31
CA ILE A 114 -1.91 17.12 -8.49
C ILE A 114 -3.28 16.55 -8.14
N GLU A 115 -3.30 15.44 -7.40
CA GLU A 115 -4.51 14.75 -6.98
C GLU A 115 -4.25 14.05 -5.64
N HIS A 116 -5.28 13.85 -4.84
CA HIS A 116 -5.25 12.93 -3.72
C HIS A 116 -6.51 12.08 -3.63
N ARG A 117 -6.37 10.92 -2.98
CA ARG A 117 -7.48 10.11 -2.47
C ARG A 117 -7.24 9.81 -1.00
N GLN A 118 -8.30 9.66 -0.25
CA GLN A 118 -8.20 9.32 1.17
C GLN A 118 -9.31 8.38 1.60
N SER A 119 -9.07 7.67 2.70
CA SER A 119 -10.08 6.94 3.42
C SER A 119 -11.09 7.89 4.05
N TYR A 120 -12.32 7.42 4.26
CA TYR A 120 -13.36 8.20 4.92
C TYR A 120 -12.99 8.67 6.34
N LEU A 121 -12.19 7.89 7.05
CA LEU A 121 -11.73 8.18 8.42
C LEU A 121 -10.49 9.09 8.47
N TRP A 122 -10.05 9.63 7.33
CA TRP A 122 -8.92 10.56 7.28
C TRP A 122 -9.41 11.97 7.61
N GLU A 123 -8.82 12.58 8.64
CA GLU A 123 -9.09 13.95 9.11
C GLU A 123 -7.84 14.84 9.03
#